data_AF-A0A930V411-F1
#
_entry.id   AF-A0A930V411-F1
#
_cell.length_a   1.000
_cell.length_b   1.000
_cell.length_c   1.000
_cell.angle_alpha   90.00
_cell.angle_beta   90.00
_cell.angle_gamma   90.00
#
_symmetry.space_group_name_H-M   'P 1'
#
loop_
_entity.id
_entity.type
_entity.pdbx_description
1 polymer ?
#
loop_
_entity_poly.entity_id
_entity_poly.type
_entity_poly.pdbx_seq_one_letter_code
_entity_poly.pdbx_strand_id
1 'polypeptide(L)'
;MRISGRRYRPTLPTAPVVVAGLMLTTVLSALTAVVAPGQATASGTDPRLRLPFKVNTDSQAYSISRDKPVFRPIGDQPTAYWLSPEYFPLGTVRRQVSRYADRAAAHDRIPLVSLYGIPHRDCGGYSAGGWSPRQYRTWTTRIARGLAGTHAVAVVEPDALGLMDNCPGQTHGRLRLVRHAVRALASHGVWAYVDAGHVGWVPPWRMARRLKAAGVGMARGYSVNVMSYASTRDSRHYATAVGRRLESRGVDGTHYLVGTAVNGNPQKIPTDWCNPDHMRLGAPPRIVAGPRLDRTAWISEPGGSAGPCNGGPPAGVFWKKYALMLLGKRDSIFD
;
A
#
# COMPACT_ATOMS: atom_id res chain seq x y z
N MET A 1 24.40 85.16 -49.88
CA MET A 1 25.42 85.44 -50.91
C MET A 1 25.51 84.23 -51.82
N ARG A 2 25.19 84.41 -53.13
CA ARG A 2 24.98 83.42 -54.23
C ARG A 2 23.78 82.46 -54.02
N ILE A 3 22.58 82.67 -54.60
CA ILE A 3 22.10 82.80 -56.00
C ILE A 3 22.14 81.48 -56.79
N SER A 4 21.02 81.21 -57.48
CA SER A 4 20.77 80.25 -58.58
C SER A 4 20.25 78.87 -58.12
N GLY A 5 19.04 78.41 -58.46
CA GLY A 5 18.04 78.87 -59.42
C GLY A 5 18.36 78.38 -60.84
N ARG A 6 17.74 77.26 -61.28
CA ARG A 6 17.07 77.11 -62.58
C ARG A 6 16.48 75.71 -62.80
N ARG A 7 15.30 75.73 -63.39
CA ARG A 7 14.49 74.62 -63.93
C ARG A 7 15.09 74.14 -65.25
N TYR A 8 14.93 72.86 -65.62
CA TYR A 8 14.37 72.47 -66.93
C TYR A 8 14.00 70.98 -67.04
N ARG A 9 12.98 70.72 -67.88
CA ARG A 9 12.27 69.48 -68.25
C ARG A 9 13.06 68.66 -69.32
N PRO A 10 12.45 67.74 -70.10
CA PRO A 10 11.65 66.52 -69.86
C PRO A 10 12.27 65.28 -70.60
N THR A 11 11.69 64.07 -70.46
CA THR A 11 11.50 63.09 -71.56
C THR A 11 10.63 61.90 -71.10
N LEU A 12 9.52 61.65 -71.79
CA LEU A 12 8.81 60.36 -71.96
C LEU A 12 9.41 59.66 -73.22
N PRO A 13 9.02 58.43 -73.65
CA PRO A 13 8.09 57.43 -73.11
C PRO A 13 8.68 55.98 -73.07
N THR A 14 7.97 55.02 -72.46
CA THR A 14 7.64 53.69 -73.05
C THR A 14 6.91 52.84 -72.00
N ALA A 15 5.60 52.65 -72.19
CA ALA A 15 4.87 51.45 -71.74
C ALA A 15 4.82 50.48 -72.94
N PRO A 16 4.37 49.21 -72.83
CA PRO A 16 3.76 48.52 -71.68
C PRO A 16 4.35 47.10 -71.43
N VAL A 17 4.08 46.48 -70.27
CA VAL A 17 3.62 45.08 -70.19
C VAL A 17 2.84 44.94 -68.87
N VAL A 18 1.57 44.56 -69.00
CA VAL A 18 0.71 44.15 -67.89
C VAL A 18 1.08 42.72 -67.49
N VAL A 19 1.51 42.51 -66.26
CA VAL A 19 1.45 41.19 -65.61
C VAL A 19 0.81 41.38 -64.24
N ALA A 20 -0.42 40.88 -64.12
CA ALA A 20 -1.14 40.80 -62.87
C ALA A 20 -0.45 39.78 -61.94
N GLY A 21 0.28 40.27 -60.94
CA GLY A 21 0.82 39.47 -59.85
C GLY A 21 0.17 39.87 -58.54
N LEU A 22 -0.73 39.03 -58.02
CA LEU A 22 -1.24 39.10 -56.65
C LEU A 22 -0.06 39.12 -55.66
N MET A 23 0.20 40.27 -55.04
CA MET A 23 1.10 40.37 -53.89
C MET A 23 0.34 39.91 -52.65
N LEU A 24 0.53 38.64 -52.29
CA LEU A 24 0.08 38.05 -51.04
C LEU A 24 0.98 38.59 -49.92
N THR A 25 0.44 39.48 -49.08
CA THR A 25 1.08 39.95 -47.85
C THR A 25 1.21 38.79 -46.87
N THR A 26 2.42 38.30 -46.68
CA THR A 26 2.75 37.31 -45.64
C THR A 26 2.73 37.98 -44.26
N VAL A 27 1.56 37.99 -43.63
CA VAL A 27 1.44 38.24 -42.19
C VAL A 27 2.02 37.02 -41.46
N LEU A 28 3.24 37.16 -40.96
CA LEU A 28 3.89 36.14 -40.14
C LEU A 28 3.26 36.15 -38.73
N SER A 29 2.10 35.50 -38.59
CA SER A 29 1.50 35.21 -37.29
C SER A 29 2.36 34.17 -36.57
N ALA A 30 3.21 34.62 -35.63
CA ALA A 30 3.87 33.74 -34.69
C ALA A 30 2.81 33.11 -33.77
N LEU A 31 2.30 31.93 -34.13
CA LEU A 31 1.58 31.07 -33.19
C LEU A 31 2.59 30.58 -32.15
N THR A 32 2.66 31.26 -31.01
CA THR A 32 3.10 30.61 -29.78
C THR A 32 2.04 29.57 -29.44
N ALA A 33 2.27 28.32 -29.84
CA ALA A 33 1.50 27.21 -29.35
C ALA A 33 1.69 27.16 -27.82
N VAL A 34 0.69 27.63 -27.08
CA VAL A 34 0.56 27.33 -25.66
C VAL A 34 0.45 25.81 -25.60
N VAL A 35 1.54 25.14 -25.27
CA VAL A 35 1.51 23.71 -24.93
C VAL A 35 0.73 23.64 -23.63
N ALA A 36 -0.58 23.38 -23.74
CA ALA A 36 -1.38 22.94 -22.61
C ALA A 36 -0.65 21.74 -22.01
N PRO A 37 -0.44 21.68 -20.67
CA PRO A 37 0.13 20.50 -20.07
C PRO A 37 -0.76 19.32 -20.47
N GLY A 38 -0.16 18.36 -21.17
CA GLY A 38 -0.84 17.18 -21.66
C GLY A 38 -1.64 16.57 -20.52
N GLN A 39 -2.96 16.59 -20.65
CA GLN A 39 -3.81 15.70 -19.87
C GLN A 39 -3.34 14.30 -20.23
N ALA A 40 -2.62 13.67 -19.29
CA ALA A 40 -2.29 12.26 -19.39
C ALA A 40 -3.61 11.49 -19.38
N THR A 41 -4.15 11.20 -20.56
CA THR A 41 -5.22 10.24 -20.78
C THR A 41 -4.62 8.84 -20.61
N ALA A 42 -4.28 8.47 -19.39
CA ALA A 42 -3.98 7.09 -19.08
C ALA A 42 -5.31 6.31 -19.04
N SER A 43 -5.77 5.88 -20.21
CA SER A 43 -6.84 4.89 -20.42
C SER A 43 -6.45 3.48 -19.93
N GLY A 44 -5.59 3.38 -18.91
CA GLY A 44 -5.05 2.12 -18.38
C GLY A 44 -5.57 1.86 -16.97
N THR A 45 -5.88 0.59 -16.67
CA THR A 45 -6.14 0.14 -15.31
C THR A 45 -4.94 0.44 -14.41
N ASP A 46 -5.19 1.00 -13.21
CA ASP A 46 -4.16 1.35 -12.22
C ASP A 46 -3.13 0.21 -12.05
N PRO A 47 -1.80 0.47 -12.08
CA PRO A 47 -0.77 -0.56 -11.92
C PRO A 47 -0.97 -1.46 -10.70
N ARG A 48 -1.52 -0.91 -9.60
CA ARG A 48 -1.86 -1.65 -8.36
C ARG A 48 -2.97 -2.67 -8.53
N LEU A 49 -3.60 -2.77 -9.69
CA LEU A 49 -4.58 -3.80 -10.01
C LEU A 49 -4.07 -4.83 -11.02
N ARG A 50 -2.87 -4.65 -11.59
CA ARG A 50 -2.33 -5.55 -12.63
C ARG A 50 -0.92 -6.07 -12.39
N LEU A 51 -0.06 -5.30 -11.71
CA LEU A 51 1.32 -5.71 -11.43
C LEU A 51 1.39 -6.51 -10.12
N PRO A 52 2.21 -7.57 -10.03
CA PRO A 52 2.35 -8.32 -8.79
C PRO A 52 3.08 -7.50 -7.71
N PHE A 53 2.93 -7.92 -6.46
CA PHE A 53 3.69 -7.32 -5.35
C PHE A 53 5.19 -7.64 -5.46
N LYS A 54 6.02 -6.75 -4.91
CA LYS A 54 7.46 -6.99 -4.75
C LYS A 54 7.69 -8.12 -3.76
N VAL A 55 8.58 -9.05 -4.11
CA VAL A 55 9.17 -9.99 -3.14
C VAL A 55 10.04 -9.21 -2.16
N ASN A 56 9.76 -9.40 -0.86
CA ASN A 56 10.50 -8.77 0.22
C ASN A 56 11.84 -9.50 0.42
N THR A 57 12.87 -9.03 -0.27
CA THR A 57 14.23 -9.59 -0.21
C THR A 57 14.95 -9.32 1.12
N ASP A 58 14.37 -8.46 1.97
CA ASP A 58 14.91 -8.13 3.29
C ASP A 58 14.26 -9.02 4.38
N SER A 59 13.40 -9.98 4.00
CA SER A 59 12.69 -10.86 4.92
C SER A 59 13.55 -12.03 5.38
N GLN A 60 13.29 -12.52 6.60
CA GLN A 60 14.03 -13.66 7.15
C GLN A 60 13.77 -14.93 6.34
N ALA A 61 12.53 -15.15 5.89
CA ALA A 61 12.18 -16.29 5.05
C ALA A 61 12.92 -16.25 3.71
N TYR A 62 13.03 -15.07 3.07
CA TYR A 62 13.78 -14.90 1.83
C TYR A 62 15.24 -15.31 2.05
N SER A 63 15.91 -14.72 3.04
CA SER A 63 17.31 -15.02 3.37
C SER A 63 17.51 -16.52 3.64
N ILE A 64 16.71 -17.10 4.53
CA ILE A 64 16.83 -18.53 4.92
C ILE A 64 16.56 -19.46 3.73
N SER A 65 15.66 -19.08 2.81
CA SER A 65 15.36 -19.90 1.63
C SER A 65 16.49 -19.96 0.60
N ARG A 66 17.47 -19.04 0.67
CA ARG A 66 18.68 -19.10 -0.18
C ARG A 66 19.57 -20.27 0.23
N ASP A 67 19.74 -20.48 1.54
CA ASP A 67 20.57 -21.54 2.10
C ASP A 67 19.81 -22.87 2.28
N LYS A 68 18.51 -22.79 2.61
CA LYS A 68 17.64 -23.96 2.83
C LYS A 68 16.46 -23.94 1.84
N PRO A 69 16.60 -24.55 0.63
CA PRO A 69 15.60 -24.47 -0.44
C PRO A 69 14.19 -24.97 -0.09
N VAL A 70 14.05 -25.79 0.95
CA VAL A 70 12.73 -26.23 1.47
C VAL A 70 11.82 -25.05 1.82
N PHE A 71 12.38 -23.90 2.15
CA PHE A 71 11.63 -22.68 2.48
C PHE A 71 11.35 -21.77 1.28
N ARG A 72 11.79 -22.11 0.06
CA ARG A 72 11.48 -21.32 -1.16
C ARG A 72 9.99 -21.07 -1.40
N PRO A 73 9.06 -22.02 -1.13
CA PRO A 73 7.63 -21.75 -1.25
C PRO A 73 7.12 -20.60 -0.36
N ILE A 74 7.86 -20.25 0.69
CA ILE A 74 7.60 -19.07 1.54
C ILE A 74 8.46 -17.89 1.09
N GLY A 75 9.78 -18.08 1.02
CA GLY A 75 10.75 -17.01 0.81
C GLY A 75 10.67 -16.33 -0.57
N ASP A 76 10.25 -17.03 -1.61
CA ASP A 76 10.13 -16.46 -2.97
C ASP A 76 8.79 -15.74 -3.21
N GLN A 77 7.88 -15.75 -2.23
CA GLN A 77 6.57 -15.12 -2.37
C GLN A 77 6.58 -13.69 -1.82
N PRO A 78 5.77 -12.78 -2.38
CA PRO A 78 5.68 -11.43 -1.88
C PRO A 78 4.98 -11.36 -0.52
N THR A 79 5.67 -10.79 0.46
CA THR A 79 5.12 -10.46 1.79
C THR A 79 5.19 -8.95 2.02
N ALA A 80 4.41 -8.42 2.96
CA ALA A 80 4.53 -7.01 3.30
C ALA A 80 5.88 -6.72 3.97
N TYR A 81 6.42 -5.52 3.74
CA TYR A 81 7.53 -4.99 4.51
C TYR A 81 6.99 -4.37 5.80
N TRP A 82 7.21 -5.04 6.93
CA TRP A 82 6.69 -4.61 8.24
C TRP A 82 7.53 -3.48 8.80
N LEU A 83 6.92 -2.32 8.90
CA LEU A 83 7.53 -1.12 9.43
C LEU A 83 7.14 -1.01 10.89
N SER A 84 8.15 -1.11 11.76
CA SER A 84 7.98 -0.94 13.20
C SER A 84 9.01 0.05 13.77
N PRO A 85 8.72 0.72 14.90
CA PRO A 85 9.63 1.69 15.51
C PRO A 85 11.05 1.17 15.74
N GLU A 86 11.15 -0.11 16.11
CA GLU A 86 12.38 -0.78 16.55
C GLU A 86 13.38 -0.96 15.40
N TYR A 87 12.89 -1.21 14.18
CA TYR A 87 13.73 -1.43 12.99
C TYR A 87 13.75 -0.23 12.03
N PHE A 88 12.76 0.66 12.14
CA PHE A 88 12.59 1.82 11.26
C PHE A 88 12.45 3.10 12.10
N PRO A 89 13.53 3.54 12.78
CA PRO A 89 13.49 4.72 13.61
C PRO A 89 13.27 5.98 12.76
N LEU A 90 12.80 7.05 13.41
CA LEU A 90 12.47 8.32 12.75
C LEU A 90 13.58 8.81 11.81
N GLY A 91 14.85 8.75 12.24
CA GLY A 91 15.99 9.28 11.50
C GLY A 91 16.23 8.62 10.13
N THR A 92 15.80 7.36 9.95
CA THR A 92 16.15 6.56 8.76
C THR A 92 14.96 6.07 7.97
N VAL A 93 13.76 5.99 8.58
CA VAL A 93 12.57 5.36 7.99
C VAL A 93 12.24 5.86 6.58
N ARG A 94 12.30 7.18 6.32
CA ARG A 94 12.00 7.73 4.99
C ARG A 94 12.91 7.13 3.91
N ARG A 95 14.22 7.09 4.18
CA ARG A 95 15.23 6.60 3.23
C ARG A 95 15.11 5.09 3.02
N GLN A 96 14.90 4.34 4.09
CA GLN A 96 14.71 2.88 4.02
C GLN A 96 13.48 2.52 3.20
N VAL A 97 12.35 3.20 3.46
CA VAL A 97 11.09 2.99 2.74
C VAL A 97 11.19 3.40 1.28
N SER A 98 11.81 4.55 0.96
CA SER A 98 12.08 4.97 -0.42
C SER A 98 12.88 3.91 -1.17
N ARG A 99 14.01 3.46 -0.61
CA ARG A 99 14.84 2.42 -1.24
C ARG A 99 14.06 1.14 -1.53
N TYR A 100 13.20 0.71 -0.61
CA TYR A 100 12.36 -0.47 -0.82
C TYR A 100 11.36 -0.25 -1.97
N ALA A 101 10.71 0.91 -1.98
CA ALA A 101 9.69 1.27 -2.95
C ALA A 101 10.24 1.53 -4.36
N ASP A 102 11.38 2.22 -4.46
CA ASP A 102 12.07 2.51 -5.72
C ASP A 102 12.54 1.21 -6.39
N ARG A 103 13.03 0.24 -5.61
CA ARG A 103 13.38 -1.10 -6.12
C ARG A 103 12.16 -1.89 -6.61
N ALA A 104 10.98 -1.65 -6.03
CA ALA A 104 9.76 -2.27 -6.53
C ALA A 104 9.40 -1.67 -7.89
N ALA A 105 9.39 -0.33 -7.98
CA ALA A 105 9.07 0.40 -9.19
C ALA A 105 10.04 0.06 -10.35
N ALA A 106 11.33 -0.05 -10.08
CA ALA A 106 12.35 -0.41 -11.08
C ALA A 106 12.18 -1.81 -11.71
N HIS A 107 11.31 -2.66 -11.15
CA HIS A 107 11.05 -4.02 -11.64
C HIS A 107 9.56 -4.27 -11.93
N ASP A 108 8.78 -3.21 -12.15
CA ASP A 108 7.33 -3.31 -12.38
C ASP A 108 6.61 -4.13 -11.30
N ARG A 109 6.99 -3.87 -10.04
CA ARG A 109 6.39 -4.48 -8.85
C ARG A 109 5.77 -3.42 -7.96
N ILE A 110 4.68 -3.81 -7.29
CA ILE A 110 4.00 -2.95 -6.31
C ILE A 110 4.64 -3.14 -4.93
N PRO A 111 5.15 -2.08 -4.27
CA PRO A 111 5.63 -2.20 -2.90
C PRO A 111 4.44 -2.34 -1.95
N LEU A 112 4.45 -3.42 -1.18
CA LEU A 112 3.51 -3.68 -0.09
C LEU A 112 4.22 -3.45 1.25
N VAL A 113 3.67 -2.56 2.09
CA VAL A 113 4.16 -2.31 3.45
C VAL A 113 3.06 -2.51 4.49
N SER A 114 3.45 -2.84 5.72
CA SER A 114 2.54 -2.90 6.87
C SER A 114 3.07 -1.95 7.95
N LEU A 115 2.29 -0.93 8.31
CA LEU A 115 2.63 -0.02 9.40
C LEU A 115 2.19 -0.67 10.71
N TYR A 116 3.12 -0.85 11.64
CA TYR A 116 2.87 -1.50 12.92
C TYR A 116 3.59 -0.76 14.06
N GLY A 117 3.26 0.52 14.22
CA GLY A 117 3.95 1.43 15.14
C GLY A 117 3.03 2.26 16.04
N ILE A 118 1.73 1.99 16.08
CA ILE A 118 0.76 2.69 16.91
C ILE A 118 1.18 2.72 18.39
N PRO A 119 0.97 3.83 19.13
CA PRO A 119 1.25 3.87 20.55
C PRO A 119 0.53 2.76 21.32
N HIS A 120 1.21 2.19 22.31
CA HIS A 120 0.73 1.04 23.08
C HIS A 120 0.30 -0.10 22.15
N ARG A 121 1.18 -0.48 21.22
CA ARG A 121 0.95 -1.59 20.30
C ARG A 121 0.71 -2.88 21.09
N ASP A 122 -0.18 -3.73 20.58
CA ASP A 122 -0.50 -5.07 21.12
C ASP A 122 -0.91 -5.09 22.61
N CYS A 123 -1.27 -3.93 23.16
CA CYS A 123 -1.71 -3.78 24.54
C CYS A 123 -0.77 -4.36 25.61
N GLY A 124 0.54 -4.40 25.33
CA GLY A 124 1.51 -5.01 26.24
C GLY A 124 1.72 -6.52 26.03
N GLY A 125 1.09 -7.11 25.00
CA GLY A 125 1.29 -8.49 24.59
C GLY A 125 2.66 -8.79 23.99
N TYR A 126 2.80 -9.92 23.31
CA TYR A 126 4.09 -10.40 22.79
C TYR A 126 4.73 -9.43 21.77
N SER A 127 3.92 -8.60 21.10
CA SER A 127 4.38 -7.59 20.16
C SER A 127 4.26 -6.16 20.71
N ALA A 128 4.32 -5.99 22.04
CA ALA A 128 4.26 -4.68 22.69
C ALA A 128 5.26 -3.67 22.12
N GLY A 129 4.92 -2.39 22.16
CA GLY A 129 5.79 -1.30 21.72
C GLY A 129 5.02 -0.11 21.17
N GLY A 130 5.56 0.49 20.11
CA GLY A 130 4.95 1.64 19.45
C GLY A 130 5.60 2.98 19.79
N TRP A 131 5.24 3.99 19.02
CA TRP A 131 5.72 5.36 19.20
C TRP A 131 4.94 6.12 20.28
N SER A 132 5.43 7.28 20.71
CA SER A 132 4.53 8.29 21.30
C SER A 132 3.58 8.88 20.23
N PRO A 133 2.43 9.47 20.59
CA PRO A 133 1.51 10.06 19.61
C PRO A 133 2.15 11.08 18.66
N ARG A 134 3.10 11.89 19.16
CA ARG A 134 3.84 12.86 18.33
C ARG A 134 4.78 12.17 17.36
N GLN A 135 5.59 11.23 17.86
CA GLN A 135 6.54 10.47 17.03
C GLN A 135 5.80 9.66 15.97
N TYR A 136 4.66 9.05 16.32
CA TYR A 136 3.82 8.30 15.38
C TYR A 136 3.41 9.15 14.19
N ARG A 137 2.89 10.37 14.44
CA ARG A 137 2.49 11.30 13.37
C ARG A 137 3.66 11.64 12.45
N THR A 138 4.82 11.92 13.01
CA THR A 138 6.04 12.20 12.24
C THR A 138 6.47 10.98 11.43
N TRP A 139 6.45 9.79 12.05
CA TRP A 139 6.86 8.52 11.46
C TRP A 139 5.97 8.16 10.27
N THR A 140 4.65 8.18 10.41
CA THR A 140 3.72 7.87 9.31
C THR A 140 3.81 8.87 8.16
N THR A 141 4.06 10.15 8.44
CA THR A 141 4.30 11.16 7.39
C THR A 141 5.62 10.91 6.66
N ARG A 142 6.68 10.48 7.35
CA ARG A 142 7.96 10.11 6.73
C ARG A 142 7.83 8.86 5.85
N ILE A 143 7.04 7.88 6.28
CA ILE A 143 6.71 6.69 5.48
C ILE A 143 5.95 7.10 4.22
N ALA A 144 4.86 7.88 4.35
CA ALA A 144 4.06 8.32 3.20
C ALA A 144 4.92 9.05 2.15
N ARG A 145 5.83 9.92 2.60
CA ARG A 145 6.80 10.60 1.71
C ARG A 145 7.78 9.64 1.02
N GLY A 146 8.21 8.59 1.70
CA GLY A 146 9.09 7.57 1.12
C GLY A 146 8.39 6.66 0.10
N LEU A 147 7.06 6.55 0.16
CA LEU A 147 6.25 5.74 -0.76
C LEU A 147 5.66 6.55 -1.94
N ALA A 148 5.82 7.87 -1.91
CA ALA A 148 5.18 8.76 -2.87
C ALA A 148 5.66 8.45 -4.30
N GLY A 149 4.74 8.39 -5.26
CA GLY A 149 5.05 8.15 -6.67
C GLY A 149 5.34 6.69 -7.06
N THR A 150 5.39 5.75 -6.12
CA THR A 150 5.76 4.35 -6.41
C THR A 150 4.56 3.40 -6.53
N HIS A 151 3.34 3.94 -6.60
CA HIS A 151 2.10 3.16 -6.59
C HIS A 151 2.00 2.19 -5.39
N ALA A 152 2.49 2.61 -4.22
CA ALA A 152 2.53 1.74 -3.05
C ALA A 152 1.15 1.34 -2.52
N VAL A 153 1.13 0.18 -1.86
CA VAL A 153 0.02 -0.31 -1.04
C VAL A 153 0.49 -0.41 0.40
N ALA A 154 -0.30 0.12 1.33
CA ALA A 154 0.02 0.14 2.76
C ALA A 154 -1.13 -0.44 3.58
N VAL A 155 -0.85 -1.45 4.40
CA VAL A 155 -1.75 -1.91 5.47
C VAL A 155 -1.47 -1.08 6.71
N VAL A 156 -2.50 -0.53 7.33
CA VAL A 156 -2.38 0.43 8.44
C VAL A 156 -2.79 -0.23 9.75
N GLU A 157 -1.79 -0.44 10.60
CA GLU A 157 -1.90 -0.82 12.00
C GLU A 157 -2.76 -2.06 12.24
N PRO A 158 -2.29 -3.25 11.84
CA PRO A 158 -2.87 -4.52 12.27
C PRO A 158 -3.25 -4.51 13.75
N ASP A 159 -4.41 -5.07 14.07
CA ASP A 159 -4.99 -5.22 15.41
C ASP A 159 -5.41 -3.91 16.11
N ALA A 160 -4.95 -2.74 15.66
CA ALA A 160 -5.18 -1.50 16.39
C ALA A 160 -6.66 -1.16 16.58
N LEU A 161 -7.50 -1.44 15.58
CA LEU A 161 -8.94 -1.25 15.72
C LEU A 161 -9.62 -2.45 16.40
N GLY A 162 -9.08 -3.66 16.22
CA GLY A 162 -9.60 -4.89 16.83
C GLY A 162 -9.52 -4.87 18.35
N LEU A 163 -8.33 -4.55 18.87
CA LEU A 163 -7.97 -4.57 20.28
C LEU A 163 -8.60 -3.45 21.13
N MET A 164 -9.30 -2.49 20.53
CA MET A 164 -9.87 -1.35 21.27
C MET A 164 -10.79 -1.77 22.44
N ASP A 165 -11.49 -2.90 22.35
CA ASP A 165 -12.37 -3.38 23.42
C ASP A 165 -11.59 -3.97 24.60
N ASN A 166 -10.40 -4.54 24.35
CA ASN A 166 -9.58 -5.20 25.36
C ASN A 166 -8.58 -4.24 26.01
N CYS A 167 -8.48 -3.01 25.49
CA CYS A 167 -7.44 -2.06 25.86
C CYS A 167 -8.03 -0.66 26.12
N PRO A 168 -8.92 -0.53 27.12
CA PRO A 168 -9.70 0.68 27.35
C PRO A 168 -8.84 1.93 27.57
N GLY A 169 -7.70 1.80 28.27
CA GLY A 169 -6.73 2.89 28.49
C GLY A 169 -6.03 3.41 27.23
N GLN A 170 -6.21 2.75 26.09
CA GLN A 170 -5.54 3.05 24.82
C GLN A 170 -6.50 3.43 23.70
N THR A 171 -7.79 3.55 24.02
CA THR A 171 -8.83 3.96 23.07
C THR A 171 -8.76 5.46 22.78
N HIS A 172 -8.32 6.26 23.76
CA HIS A 172 -8.30 7.71 23.64
C HIS A 172 -7.28 8.17 22.59
N GLY A 173 -7.79 8.65 21.46
CA GLY A 173 -6.97 9.19 20.38
C GLY A 173 -6.40 8.17 19.40
N ARG A 174 -6.52 6.85 19.64
CA ARG A 174 -6.07 5.80 18.70
C ARG A 174 -6.67 5.97 17.30
N LEU A 175 -8.00 6.14 17.23
CA LEU A 175 -8.69 6.42 15.96
C LEU A 175 -8.19 7.70 15.29
N ARG A 176 -7.84 8.75 16.06
CA ARG A 176 -7.27 10.01 15.52
C ARG A 176 -5.86 9.80 14.96
N LEU A 177 -5.06 8.92 15.56
CA LEU A 177 -3.72 8.57 15.09
C LEU A 177 -3.81 7.73 13.81
N VAL A 178 -4.63 6.69 13.79
CA VAL A 178 -4.87 5.91 12.56
C VAL A 178 -5.38 6.82 11.44
N ARG A 179 -6.33 7.72 11.73
CA ARG A 179 -6.81 8.73 10.78
C ARG A 179 -5.71 9.63 10.24
N HIS A 180 -4.74 10.01 11.08
CA HIS A 180 -3.58 10.78 10.62
C HIS A 180 -2.71 9.97 9.66
N ALA A 181 -2.45 8.70 9.96
CA ALA A 181 -1.69 7.81 9.09
C ALA A 181 -2.38 7.63 7.73
N VAL A 182 -3.68 7.35 7.74
CA VAL A 182 -4.51 7.23 6.52
C VAL A 182 -4.43 8.50 5.68
N ARG A 183 -4.65 9.67 6.29
CA ARG A 183 -4.58 10.95 5.59
C ARG A 183 -3.18 11.19 5.01
N ALA A 184 -2.13 10.91 5.77
CA ALA A 184 -0.75 11.09 5.30
C ALA A 184 -0.48 10.21 4.07
N LEU A 185 -0.83 8.93 4.12
CA LEU A 185 -0.67 7.99 3.00
C LEU A 185 -1.49 8.41 1.77
N ALA A 186 -2.78 8.70 1.96
CA ALA A 186 -3.68 9.09 0.87
C ALA A 186 -3.22 10.38 0.16
N SER A 187 -2.79 11.39 0.93
CA SER A 187 -2.25 12.65 0.37
C SER A 187 -0.96 12.49 -0.44
N HIS A 188 -0.28 11.34 -0.36
CA HIS A 188 0.91 11.01 -1.14
C HIS A 188 0.63 9.92 -2.20
N GLY A 189 -0.64 9.68 -2.52
CA GLY A 189 -1.06 8.74 -3.57
C GLY A 189 -0.91 7.26 -3.19
N VAL A 190 -0.66 6.93 -1.92
CA VAL A 190 -0.54 5.55 -1.44
C VAL A 190 -1.94 4.95 -1.22
N TRP A 191 -2.16 3.72 -1.68
CA TRP A 191 -3.39 2.99 -1.37
C TRP A 191 -3.31 2.41 0.05
N ALA A 192 -3.93 3.11 0.99
CA ALA A 192 -4.06 2.66 2.37
C ALA A 192 -5.23 1.68 2.53
N TYR A 193 -4.99 0.61 3.29
CA TYR A 193 -5.99 -0.33 3.79
C TYR A 193 -5.90 -0.37 5.31
N VAL A 194 -6.91 0.16 6.00
CA VAL A 194 -6.96 0.15 7.47
C VAL A 194 -7.30 -1.25 7.96
N ASP A 195 -6.56 -1.78 8.93
CA ASP A 195 -6.86 -3.12 9.42
C ASP A 195 -8.23 -3.20 10.13
N ALA A 196 -8.98 -4.24 9.78
CA ALA A 196 -10.33 -4.49 10.25
C ALA A 196 -10.46 -5.85 10.97
N GLY A 197 -9.35 -6.41 11.45
CA GLY A 197 -9.33 -7.68 12.16
C GLY A 197 -9.79 -8.85 11.30
N HIS A 198 -10.56 -9.77 11.88
CA HIS A 198 -10.98 -10.99 11.20
C HIS A 198 -12.35 -11.50 11.66
N VAL A 199 -12.80 -12.58 11.00
CA VAL A 199 -14.02 -13.31 11.32
C VAL A 199 -14.02 -13.72 12.79
N GLY A 200 -15.12 -13.45 13.50
CA GLY A 200 -15.28 -13.85 14.91
C GLY A 200 -14.69 -12.88 15.94
N TRP A 201 -13.95 -11.85 15.53
CA TRP A 201 -13.33 -10.90 16.48
C TRP A 201 -14.23 -9.69 16.79
N VAL A 202 -14.42 -8.80 15.82
CA VAL A 202 -15.23 -7.58 15.99
C VAL A 202 -16.42 -7.65 15.04
N PRO A 203 -17.68 -7.47 15.49
CA PRO A 203 -18.82 -7.58 14.59
C PRO A 203 -18.81 -6.47 13.52
N PRO A 204 -19.28 -6.73 12.28
CA PRO A 204 -19.12 -5.81 11.15
C PRO A 204 -19.61 -4.39 11.38
N TRP A 205 -20.75 -4.21 12.07
CA TRP A 205 -21.32 -2.89 12.35
C TRP A 205 -20.42 -2.04 13.25
N ARG A 206 -19.74 -2.68 14.21
CA ARG A 206 -18.84 -2.02 15.16
C ARG A 206 -17.53 -1.67 14.47
N MET A 207 -16.99 -2.61 13.68
CA MET A 207 -15.78 -2.36 12.90
C MET A 207 -15.98 -1.24 11.87
N ALA A 208 -17.11 -1.23 11.14
CA ALA A 208 -17.44 -0.13 10.24
C ALA A 208 -17.48 1.25 10.94
N ARG A 209 -18.00 1.31 12.17
CA ARG A 209 -18.00 2.54 12.98
C ARG A 209 -16.56 2.99 13.32
N ARG A 210 -15.69 2.05 13.69
CA ARG A 210 -14.27 2.31 13.96
C ARG A 210 -13.54 2.77 12.70
N LEU A 211 -13.70 2.06 11.58
CA LEU A 211 -13.10 2.39 10.28
C LEU A 211 -13.50 3.78 9.80
N LYS A 212 -14.79 4.15 9.87
CA LYS A 212 -15.26 5.51 9.54
C LYS A 212 -14.56 6.57 10.40
N ALA A 213 -14.49 6.35 11.71
CA ALA A 213 -13.82 7.28 12.62
C ALA A 213 -12.29 7.35 12.37
N ALA A 214 -11.68 6.22 11.99
CA ALA A 214 -10.29 6.12 11.57
C ALA A 214 -10.01 6.69 10.17
N GLY A 215 -11.03 7.21 9.48
CA GLY A 215 -10.86 7.92 8.22
C GLY A 215 -10.77 7.03 6.98
N VAL A 216 -11.34 5.81 7.02
CA VAL A 216 -11.30 4.86 5.88
C VAL A 216 -11.85 5.45 4.57
N GLY A 217 -12.72 6.46 4.63
CA GLY A 217 -13.23 7.15 3.42
C GLY A 217 -12.18 7.98 2.68
N MET A 218 -11.01 8.25 3.27
CA MET A 218 -9.85 8.81 2.56
C MET A 218 -8.92 7.72 2.02
N ALA A 219 -9.14 6.46 2.43
CA ALA A 219 -8.31 5.32 2.08
C ALA A 219 -8.86 4.61 0.83
N ARG A 220 -8.12 3.62 0.31
CA ARG A 220 -8.66 2.68 -0.67
C ARG A 220 -9.68 1.74 -0.03
N GLY A 221 -9.44 1.38 1.24
CA GLY A 221 -10.42 0.72 2.09
C GLY A 221 -9.77 0.04 3.29
N TYR A 222 -9.97 -1.27 3.47
CA TYR A 222 -9.54 -1.99 4.68
C TYR A 222 -8.95 -3.38 4.41
N SER A 223 -8.17 -3.92 5.35
CA SER A 223 -7.67 -5.30 5.31
C SER A 223 -8.43 -6.18 6.30
N VAL A 224 -8.58 -7.45 5.98
CA VAL A 224 -9.08 -8.46 6.92
C VAL A 224 -8.15 -9.66 6.96
N ASN A 225 -8.18 -10.42 8.05
CA ASN A 225 -7.47 -11.68 8.23
C ASN A 225 -5.94 -11.53 8.20
N VAL A 226 -5.40 -10.38 8.63
CA VAL A 226 -3.96 -10.21 8.87
C VAL A 226 -3.56 -11.10 10.03
N MET A 227 -2.54 -11.96 9.84
CA MET A 227 -2.06 -12.92 10.85
C MET A 227 -3.13 -13.87 11.43
N SER A 228 -4.24 -14.07 10.71
CA SER A 228 -5.35 -14.92 11.18
C SER A 228 -5.63 -16.08 10.23
N TYR A 229 -6.48 -16.99 10.67
CA TYR A 229 -6.60 -18.35 10.15
C TYR A 229 -7.90 -18.62 9.40
N ALA A 230 -8.80 -17.63 9.38
CA ALA A 230 -10.12 -17.78 8.78
C ALA A 230 -10.03 -18.08 7.27
N SER A 231 -10.97 -18.87 6.75
CA SER A 231 -11.03 -19.17 5.33
C SER A 231 -11.11 -17.90 4.49
N THR A 232 -10.57 -17.93 3.28
CA THR A 232 -10.69 -16.81 2.33
C THR A 232 -12.16 -16.51 2.01
N ARG A 233 -13.03 -17.54 1.99
CA ARG A 233 -14.48 -17.38 1.77
C ARG A 233 -15.13 -16.60 2.90
N ASP A 234 -14.89 -16.99 4.15
CA ASP A 234 -15.52 -16.35 5.31
C ASP A 234 -14.96 -14.95 5.54
N SER A 235 -13.67 -14.76 5.27
CA SER A 235 -13.04 -13.43 5.29
C SER A 235 -13.67 -12.49 4.27
N ARG A 236 -14.01 -12.98 3.06
CA ARG A 236 -14.75 -12.19 2.05
C ARG A 236 -16.17 -11.87 2.49
N HIS A 237 -16.87 -12.81 3.14
CA HIS A 237 -18.21 -12.55 3.67
C HIS A 237 -18.17 -11.49 4.77
N TYR A 238 -17.23 -11.60 5.72
CA TYR A 238 -17.02 -10.63 6.77
C TYR A 238 -16.68 -9.25 6.21
N ALA A 239 -15.71 -9.16 5.30
CA ALA A 239 -15.34 -7.91 4.62
C ALA A 239 -16.56 -7.30 3.90
N THR A 240 -17.29 -8.09 3.11
CA THR A 240 -18.50 -7.60 2.42
C THR A 240 -19.54 -7.06 3.40
N ALA A 241 -19.72 -7.71 4.56
CA ALA A 241 -20.61 -7.21 5.61
C ALA A 241 -20.10 -5.89 6.22
N VAL A 242 -18.79 -5.74 6.43
CA VAL A 242 -18.19 -4.46 6.89
C VAL A 242 -18.43 -3.36 5.86
N GLY A 243 -18.19 -3.64 4.57
CA GLY A 243 -18.43 -2.71 3.46
C GLY A 243 -19.87 -2.21 3.42
N ARG A 244 -20.87 -3.10 3.48
CA ARG A 244 -22.29 -2.71 3.53
C ARG A 244 -22.62 -1.80 4.72
N ARG A 245 -21.96 -2.02 5.87
CA ARG A 245 -22.15 -1.18 7.07
C ARG A 245 -21.43 0.17 6.95
N LEU A 246 -20.39 0.27 6.14
CA LEU A 246 -19.74 1.54 5.79
C LEU A 246 -20.60 2.34 4.81
N GLU A 247 -21.15 1.69 3.78
CA GLU A 247 -22.08 2.28 2.80
C GLU A 247 -23.32 2.84 3.53
N SER A 248 -23.91 2.07 4.46
CA SER A 248 -25.02 2.54 5.31
C SER A 248 -24.66 3.71 6.24
N ARG A 249 -23.38 4.12 6.28
CA ARG A 249 -22.86 5.25 7.06
C ARG A 249 -22.30 6.34 6.15
N GLY A 250 -22.60 6.33 4.85
CA GLY A 250 -22.14 7.32 3.87
C GLY A 250 -20.65 7.21 3.57
N VAL A 251 -20.07 6.01 3.67
CA VAL A 251 -18.71 5.72 3.21
C VAL A 251 -18.81 4.64 2.14
N ASP A 252 -18.99 5.09 0.91
CA ASP A 252 -19.12 4.23 -0.26
C ASP A 252 -17.75 3.97 -0.91
N GLY A 253 -17.71 3.05 -1.87
CA GLY A 253 -16.53 2.93 -2.72
C GLY A 253 -15.37 2.11 -2.12
N THR A 254 -15.43 1.70 -0.85
CA THR A 254 -14.28 1.05 -0.20
C THR A 254 -14.00 -0.36 -0.71
N HIS A 255 -12.73 -0.64 -1.00
CA HIS A 255 -12.23 -1.95 -1.38
C HIS A 255 -11.58 -2.67 -0.18
N TYR A 256 -11.16 -3.92 -0.37
CA TYR A 256 -10.46 -4.63 0.69
C TYR A 256 -9.38 -5.60 0.20
N LEU A 257 -8.45 -5.89 1.11
CA LEU A 257 -7.48 -6.98 1.02
C LEU A 257 -7.87 -8.12 1.96
N VAL A 258 -7.55 -9.36 1.58
CA VAL A 258 -7.67 -10.53 2.45
C VAL A 258 -6.30 -11.14 2.70
N GLY A 259 -5.91 -11.26 3.97
CA GLY A 259 -4.73 -11.99 4.40
C GLY A 259 -4.89 -13.50 4.19
N THR A 260 -3.93 -14.13 3.54
CA THR A 260 -3.95 -15.58 3.22
C THR A 260 -2.65 -16.30 3.57
N ALA A 261 -1.79 -15.72 4.40
CA ALA A 261 -0.48 -16.28 4.73
C ALA A 261 -0.57 -17.68 5.36
N VAL A 262 -1.47 -17.88 6.32
CA VAL A 262 -1.52 -19.06 7.19
C VAL A 262 -2.91 -19.71 7.26
N ASN A 263 -3.78 -19.45 6.28
CA ASN A 263 -5.17 -19.93 6.27
C ASN A 263 -5.41 -21.17 5.38
N GLY A 264 -4.37 -21.97 5.12
CA GLY A 264 -4.44 -23.16 4.26
C GLY A 264 -5.18 -24.36 4.87
N ASN A 265 -5.55 -24.30 6.15
CA ASN A 265 -6.34 -25.33 6.84
C ASN A 265 -7.52 -24.70 7.61
N PRO A 266 -8.51 -24.13 6.90
CA PRO A 266 -9.55 -23.33 7.55
C PRO A 266 -10.63 -24.15 8.28
N GLN A 267 -10.61 -25.48 8.19
CA GLN A 267 -11.59 -26.35 8.86
C GLN A 267 -11.33 -26.50 10.37
N LYS A 268 -10.13 -26.11 10.82
CA LYS A 268 -9.71 -26.18 12.21
C LYS A 268 -9.20 -24.80 12.64
N ILE A 269 -10.08 -23.79 12.65
CA ILE A 269 -9.71 -22.47 13.16
C ILE A 269 -9.42 -22.63 14.66
N PRO A 270 -8.24 -22.25 15.15
CA PRO A 270 -7.89 -22.44 16.54
C PRO A 270 -8.63 -21.45 17.43
N THR A 271 -8.87 -21.83 18.69
CA THR A 271 -9.43 -20.95 19.71
C THR A 271 -8.39 -19.94 20.22
N ASP A 272 -7.12 -20.35 20.29
CA ASP A 272 -5.97 -19.49 20.54
C ASP A 272 -5.31 -19.08 19.22
N TRP A 273 -4.96 -17.81 19.10
CA TRP A 273 -4.33 -17.25 17.90
C TRP A 273 -2.83 -17.55 17.83
N CYS A 274 -2.22 -17.88 18.96
CA CYS A 274 -0.77 -17.84 19.10
C CYS A 274 -0.12 -19.18 18.68
N ASN A 275 0.64 -19.20 17.58
CA ASN A 275 1.41 -20.36 17.08
C ASN A 275 0.64 -21.71 17.01
N PRO A 276 -0.55 -21.79 16.39
CA PRO A 276 -1.29 -23.04 16.24
C PRO A 276 -0.56 -24.01 15.31
N ASP A 277 -0.27 -25.21 15.80
CA ASP A 277 0.62 -26.19 15.15
C ASP A 277 0.05 -26.80 13.84
N HIS A 278 -1.28 -26.78 13.66
CA HIS A 278 -2.02 -27.51 12.62
C HIS A 278 -2.45 -26.64 11.44
N MET A 279 -2.09 -25.36 11.46
CA MET A 279 -2.31 -24.49 10.31
C MET A 279 -1.42 -24.87 9.13
N ARG A 280 -1.82 -24.43 7.95
CA ARG A 280 -1.11 -24.67 6.70
C ARG A 280 -0.89 -23.36 5.98
N LEU A 281 0.18 -23.32 5.19
CA LEU A 281 0.48 -22.22 4.27
C LEU A 281 -0.76 -21.98 3.40
N GLY A 282 -1.26 -20.76 3.38
CA GLY A 282 -2.41 -20.43 2.54
C GLY A 282 -2.00 -20.13 1.11
N ALA A 283 -3.00 -19.83 0.26
CA ALA A 283 -2.76 -19.56 -1.15
C ALA A 283 -1.86 -18.32 -1.34
N PRO A 284 -0.91 -18.33 -2.29
CA PRO A 284 -0.07 -17.17 -2.61
C PRO A 284 -0.88 -15.90 -2.95
N PRO A 285 -0.26 -14.71 -2.80
CA PRO A 285 -0.90 -13.44 -3.16
C PRO A 285 -1.36 -13.43 -4.61
N ARG A 286 -2.60 -13.01 -4.85
CA ARG A 286 -3.17 -12.90 -6.20
C ARG A 286 -4.06 -11.69 -6.34
N ILE A 287 -4.07 -11.14 -7.55
CA ILE A 287 -5.10 -10.19 -7.99
C ILE A 287 -6.40 -10.97 -8.17
N VAL A 288 -7.51 -10.41 -7.71
CA VAL A 288 -8.83 -11.05 -7.83
C VAL A 288 -9.74 -10.17 -8.67
N ALA A 289 -10.38 -10.75 -9.69
CA ALA A 289 -11.41 -10.08 -10.47
C ALA A 289 -12.74 -10.07 -9.69
N GLY A 290 -12.84 -9.22 -8.66
CA GLY A 290 -14.04 -9.04 -7.85
C GLY A 290 -14.43 -7.57 -7.71
N PRO A 291 -15.69 -7.26 -7.40
CA PRO A 291 -16.18 -5.87 -7.40
C PRO A 291 -15.56 -5.00 -6.30
N ARG A 292 -15.14 -5.59 -5.18
CA ARG A 292 -14.54 -4.87 -4.02
C ARG A 292 -13.27 -5.49 -3.46
N LEU A 293 -13.03 -6.79 -3.69
CA LEU A 293 -11.79 -7.45 -3.29
C LEU A 293 -10.73 -7.09 -4.33
N ASP A 294 -9.75 -6.27 -3.94
CA ASP A 294 -8.66 -5.93 -4.85
C ASP A 294 -7.73 -7.13 -5.01
N ARG A 295 -7.24 -7.70 -3.90
CA ARG A 295 -6.24 -8.79 -3.89
C ARG A 295 -6.28 -9.64 -2.62
N THR A 296 -5.84 -10.89 -2.73
CA THR A 296 -5.33 -11.62 -1.56
C THR A 296 -3.85 -11.31 -1.38
N ALA A 297 -3.37 -11.30 -0.13
CA ALA A 297 -2.00 -10.95 0.18
C ALA A 297 -1.46 -11.76 1.36
N TRP A 298 -0.16 -12.01 1.36
CA TRP A 298 0.57 -12.43 2.54
C TRP A 298 1.05 -11.17 3.24
N ILE A 299 0.17 -10.62 4.08
CA ILE A 299 0.48 -9.41 4.83
C ILE A 299 1.55 -9.74 5.87
N SER A 300 1.40 -10.84 6.61
CA SER A 300 2.46 -11.40 7.45
C SER A 300 3.39 -12.34 6.68
N GLU A 301 4.60 -12.54 7.20
CA GLU A 301 5.53 -13.56 6.74
C GLU A 301 5.13 -14.93 7.31
N PRO A 302 4.75 -15.92 6.48
CA PRO A 302 4.49 -17.27 6.97
C PRO A 302 5.75 -17.85 7.62
N GLY A 303 5.61 -18.48 8.78
CA GLY A 303 6.73 -18.99 9.57
C GLY A 303 7.28 -18.01 10.61
N GLY A 304 6.86 -16.73 10.60
CA GLY A 304 7.11 -15.83 11.71
C GLY A 304 6.38 -16.27 12.99
N SER A 305 7.07 -16.27 14.13
CA SER A 305 6.46 -16.59 15.43
C SER A 305 5.50 -15.50 15.88
N ALA A 306 4.38 -15.91 16.48
CA ALA A 306 3.41 -15.05 17.14
C ALA A 306 3.83 -14.67 18.58
N GLY A 307 4.88 -15.29 19.11
CA GLY A 307 5.37 -15.10 20.48
C GLY A 307 5.86 -16.42 21.11
N PRO A 308 6.29 -16.42 22.38
CA PRO A 308 6.79 -17.62 23.08
C PRO A 308 5.76 -18.74 23.32
N CYS A 309 4.48 -18.48 23.07
CA CYS A 309 3.40 -19.45 23.15
C CYS A 309 3.67 -20.69 22.30
N ASN A 310 3.19 -21.85 22.75
CA ASN A 310 3.34 -23.14 22.07
C ASN A 310 4.81 -23.47 21.70
N GLY A 311 5.77 -22.98 22.49
CA GLY A 311 7.21 -23.20 22.30
C GLY A 311 7.83 -22.37 21.18
N GLY A 312 7.17 -21.30 20.75
CA GLY A 312 7.70 -20.37 19.75
C GLY A 312 8.87 -19.53 20.26
N PRO A 313 9.69 -18.96 19.36
CA PRO A 313 10.63 -17.90 19.70
C PRO A 313 9.90 -16.55 19.89
N PRO A 314 10.61 -15.46 20.24
CA PRO A 314 10.02 -14.12 20.30
C PRO A 314 9.24 -13.75 19.03
N ALA A 315 8.21 -12.91 19.19
CA ALA A 315 7.34 -12.53 18.09
C ALA A 315 8.14 -11.90 16.92
N GLY A 316 7.79 -12.28 15.69
CA GLY A 316 8.46 -11.82 14.47
C GLY A 316 9.75 -12.54 14.11
N VAL A 317 10.27 -13.45 14.95
CA VAL A 317 11.40 -14.31 14.58
C VAL A 317 10.93 -15.40 13.63
N PHE A 318 11.66 -15.64 12.53
CA PHE A 318 11.34 -16.73 11.61
C PHE A 318 11.63 -18.08 12.26
N TRP A 319 10.56 -18.82 12.54
CA TRP A 319 10.62 -20.09 13.23
C TRP A 319 10.55 -21.24 12.23
N LYS A 320 11.73 -21.78 11.88
CA LYS A 320 11.89 -22.87 10.89
C LYS A 320 10.94 -24.05 11.15
N LYS A 321 10.79 -24.46 12.41
CA LYS A 321 9.86 -25.54 12.81
C LYS A 321 8.41 -25.21 12.43
N TYR A 322 7.94 -23.99 12.71
CA TYR A 322 6.60 -23.57 12.34
C TYR A 322 6.42 -23.44 10.82
N ALA A 323 7.41 -22.91 10.12
CA ALA A 323 7.40 -22.86 8.66
C ALA A 323 7.26 -24.25 8.03
N LEU A 324 7.93 -25.28 8.57
CA LEU A 324 7.78 -26.67 8.12
C LEU A 324 6.40 -27.24 8.43
N MET A 325 5.82 -26.92 9.59
CA MET A 325 4.43 -27.25 9.90
C MET A 325 3.47 -26.64 8.87
N LEU A 326 3.64 -25.37 8.51
CA LEU A 326 2.82 -24.71 7.49
C LEU A 326 2.95 -25.40 6.13
N LEU A 327 4.14 -25.87 5.78
CA LEU A 327 4.42 -26.62 4.54
C LEU A 327 3.95 -28.09 4.57
N GLY A 328 3.37 -28.55 5.68
CA GLY A 328 2.96 -29.96 5.83
C GLY A 328 4.13 -30.93 6.01
N LYS A 329 5.30 -30.42 6.43
CA LYS A 329 6.56 -31.16 6.58
C LYS A 329 6.94 -31.31 8.06
N ARG A 330 5.98 -31.69 8.91
CA ARG A 330 6.13 -31.73 10.39
C ARG A 330 7.30 -32.62 10.85
N ASP A 331 7.54 -33.71 10.14
CA ASP A 331 8.55 -34.71 10.51
C ASP A 331 9.93 -34.42 9.88
N SER A 332 10.05 -33.34 9.12
CA SER A 332 11.34 -32.89 8.59
C SER A 332 12.14 -32.22 9.70
N ILE A 333 13.03 -32.96 10.34
CA ILE A 333 14.02 -32.40 11.27
C ILE A 333 15.08 -31.70 10.42
N PHE A 334 15.34 -30.42 10.72
CA PHE A 334 16.54 -29.75 10.26
C PHE A 334 17.28 -29.27 11.50
N ASP A 335 18.36 -29.98 11.80
CA ASP A 335 19.46 -29.45 12.60
C ASP A 335 20.11 -28.24 11.86
#